data_AF-A0A7J8WXE8-F1
#
_entry.id   AF-A0A7J8WXE8-F1
#
_cell.length_a   1.000
_cell.length_b   1.000
_cell.length_c   1.000
_cell.angle_alpha   90.00
_cell.angle_beta   90.00
_cell.angle_gamma   90.00
#
_symmetry.space_group_name_H-M   'P 1'
#
loop_
_entity.id
_entity.type
_entity.pdbx_description
1 polymer ?
#
loop_
_entity_poly.entity_id
_entity_poly.type
_entity_poly.pdbx_seq_one_letter_code
_entity_poly.pdbx_strand_id
1 'polypeptide(L)'
;IPKWKIVPTKDVIDSAFKDPIKREVIRNNKLIYQDKPRLKTALEMLRTSISLEDGLNEVILPFFVLHGEADIVTDPEVSKALYEKASSKDKTIKLYPGMWHGLTSGEPDENIEIVFADITAWLDKRCNAVTFEQILRPSNQGFEKFDNVMVTMAATSGRTQSNGTYLCGLKRPRTQRRSAM
;
A
#
# COMPACT_ATOMS: atom_id res chain seq x y z
N ILE A 1 17.16 10.47 -18.43
CA ILE A 1 16.77 9.15 -17.88
C ILE A 1 16.72 8.15 -19.05
N PRO A 2 17.55 7.09 -19.06
CA PRO A 2 17.54 6.08 -20.12
C PRO A 2 16.16 5.46 -20.30
N LYS A 3 15.67 5.42 -21.55
CA LYS A 3 14.31 4.97 -21.90
C LYS A 3 14.27 3.66 -22.69
N TRP A 4 15.43 3.07 -23.01
CA TRP A 4 15.56 1.87 -23.83
C TRP A 4 14.87 0.66 -23.21
N LYS A 5 14.03 -0.01 -24.00
CA LYS A 5 13.22 -1.18 -23.63
C LYS A 5 13.96 -2.47 -24.02
N ILE A 6 15.13 -2.67 -23.43
CA ILE A 6 16.08 -3.70 -23.88
C ILE A 6 16.35 -4.79 -22.85
N VAL A 7 15.79 -4.66 -21.65
CA VAL A 7 16.02 -5.63 -20.57
C VAL A 7 15.45 -6.99 -21.00
N PRO A 8 16.27 -8.05 -21.06
CA PRO A 8 15.79 -9.37 -21.43
C PRO A 8 14.81 -9.90 -20.37
N THR A 9 13.54 -10.06 -20.75
CA THR A 9 12.51 -10.65 -19.90
C THR A 9 11.64 -11.59 -20.73
N LYS A 10 11.12 -12.63 -20.07
CA LYS A 10 10.07 -13.48 -20.64
C LYS A 10 8.72 -12.77 -20.48
N ASP A 11 7.76 -13.15 -21.29
CA ASP A 11 6.37 -12.79 -21.03
C ASP A 11 5.93 -13.49 -19.74
N VAL A 12 5.55 -12.70 -18.72
CA VAL A 12 5.17 -13.22 -17.40
C VAL A 12 3.68 -13.50 -17.30
N ILE A 13 2.85 -13.06 -18.25
CA ILE A 13 1.38 -13.21 -18.15
C ILE A 13 1.00 -14.69 -18.05
N ASP A 14 1.62 -15.54 -18.87
CA ASP A 14 1.33 -16.98 -18.88
C ASP A 14 1.81 -17.72 -17.63
N SER A 15 2.71 -17.11 -16.86
CA SER A 15 3.26 -17.66 -15.60
C SER A 15 2.60 -17.03 -14.37
N ALA A 16 2.05 -15.82 -14.49
CA ALA A 16 1.49 -15.07 -13.39
C ALA A 16 0.02 -15.40 -13.13
N PHE A 17 -0.76 -15.62 -14.18
CA PHE A 17 -2.20 -15.82 -14.10
C PHE A 17 -2.54 -17.27 -14.47
N LYS A 18 -3.08 -18.02 -13.52
CA LYS A 18 -3.40 -19.44 -13.70
C LYS A 18 -4.65 -19.68 -14.53
N ASP A 19 -5.68 -18.86 -14.39
CA ASP A 19 -6.92 -18.97 -15.17
C ASP A 19 -6.73 -18.45 -16.61
N PRO A 20 -6.98 -19.27 -17.65
CA PRO A 20 -6.82 -18.85 -19.05
C PRO A 20 -7.79 -17.75 -19.49
N ILE A 21 -9.01 -17.70 -18.94
CA ILE A 21 -9.98 -16.64 -19.25
C ILE A 21 -9.45 -15.31 -18.72
N LYS A 22 -8.92 -15.31 -17.49
CA LYS A 22 -8.35 -14.10 -16.86
C LYS A 22 -7.06 -13.67 -17.57
N ARG A 23 -6.23 -14.61 -18.03
CA ARG A 23 -5.09 -14.30 -18.91
C ARG A 23 -5.51 -13.53 -20.15
N GLU A 24 -6.56 -13.96 -20.83
CA GLU A 24 -7.03 -13.30 -22.05
C GLU A 24 -7.56 -11.88 -21.76
N VAL A 25 -8.27 -11.69 -20.65
CA VAL A 25 -8.68 -10.36 -20.18
C VAL A 25 -7.47 -9.45 -19.94
N ILE A 26 -6.43 -9.96 -19.28
CA ILE A 26 -5.19 -9.23 -19.01
C ILE A 26 -4.44 -8.91 -20.31
N ARG A 27 -4.34 -9.84 -21.26
CA ARG A 27 -3.70 -9.60 -22.57
C ARG A 27 -4.41 -8.51 -23.37
N ASN A 28 -5.74 -8.49 -23.34
CA ASN A 28 -6.54 -7.50 -24.04
C ASN A 28 -6.62 -6.14 -23.34
N ASN A 29 -6.09 -6.01 -22.12
CA ASN A 29 -6.11 -4.78 -21.37
C ASN A 29 -5.07 -3.77 -21.91
N LYS A 30 -5.55 -2.76 -22.66
CA LYS A 30 -4.74 -1.68 -23.24
C LYS A 30 -4.06 -0.76 -22.22
N LEU A 31 -4.41 -0.85 -20.95
CA LEU A 31 -3.79 -0.07 -19.88
C LEU A 31 -2.55 -0.74 -19.30
N ILE A 32 -2.30 -2.02 -19.62
CA ILE A 32 -1.13 -2.76 -19.14
C ILE A 32 0.08 -2.47 -20.02
N TYR A 33 1.24 -2.34 -19.38
CA TYR A 33 2.52 -2.19 -20.08
C TYR A 33 2.96 -3.55 -20.65
N GLN A 34 3.04 -3.66 -21.97
CA GLN A 34 3.34 -4.91 -22.69
C GLN A 34 4.78 -4.98 -23.26
N ASP A 35 5.53 -3.89 -23.17
CA ASP A 35 6.90 -3.85 -23.68
C ASP A 35 7.90 -4.46 -22.68
N LYS A 36 9.14 -4.71 -23.13
CA LYS A 36 10.25 -5.03 -22.21
C LYS A 36 10.47 -3.90 -21.18
N PRO A 37 10.90 -4.22 -19.95
CA PRO A 37 11.26 -3.19 -18.98
C PRO A 37 12.30 -2.22 -19.52
N ARG A 38 12.20 -0.96 -19.11
CA ARG A 38 13.20 0.05 -19.44
C ARG A 38 14.46 -0.18 -18.62
N LEU A 39 15.63 0.04 -19.21
CA LEU A 39 16.93 -0.21 -18.55
C LEU A 39 17.03 0.44 -17.17
N LYS A 40 16.66 1.72 -17.04
CA LYS A 40 16.71 2.40 -15.75
C LYS A 40 15.71 1.81 -14.75
N THR A 41 14.52 1.41 -15.18
CA THR A 41 13.53 0.77 -14.30
C THR A 41 14.07 -0.54 -13.74
N ALA A 42 14.61 -1.43 -14.59
CA ALA A 42 15.18 -2.69 -14.12
C ALA A 42 16.38 -2.50 -13.19
N LEU A 43 17.25 -1.53 -13.48
CA LEU A 43 18.38 -1.20 -12.61
C LEU A 43 17.92 -0.72 -11.22
N GLU A 44 16.91 0.15 -11.17
CA GLU A 44 16.40 0.63 -9.88
C GLU A 44 15.60 -0.45 -9.14
N MET A 45 14.87 -1.33 -9.84
CA MET A 45 14.24 -2.49 -9.22
C MET A 45 15.30 -3.38 -8.56
N LEU A 46 16.36 -3.74 -9.27
CA LEU A 46 17.45 -4.56 -8.72
C LEU A 46 18.11 -3.91 -7.51
N ARG A 47 18.48 -2.62 -7.61
CA ARG A 47 19.09 -1.88 -6.50
C ARG A 47 18.19 -1.82 -5.28
N THR A 48 16.89 -1.59 -5.51
CA THR A 48 15.90 -1.54 -4.44
C THR A 48 15.73 -2.91 -3.80
N SER A 49 15.67 -3.99 -4.57
CA SER A 49 15.60 -5.36 -4.04
C SER A 49 16.80 -5.68 -3.14
N ILE A 50 18.03 -5.44 -3.61
CA ILE A 50 19.24 -5.65 -2.80
C ILE A 50 19.19 -4.82 -1.52
N SER A 51 18.87 -3.53 -1.63
CA SER A 51 18.81 -2.65 -0.46
C SER A 51 17.71 -3.04 0.54
N LEU A 52 16.60 -3.61 0.08
CA LEU A 52 15.51 -4.07 0.94
C LEU A 52 15.88 -5.37 1.65
N GLU A 53 16.59 -6.29 0.97
CA GLU A 53 17.05 -7.55 1.55
C GLU A 53 17.96 -7.33 2.76
N ASP A 54 18.80 -6.29 2.73
CA ASP A 54 19.68 -5.90 3.84
C ASP A 54 18.91 -5.34 5.04
N GLY A 55 17.72 -4.77 4.82
CA GLY A 55 16.91 -4.06 5.81
C GLY A 55 15.66 -4.81 6.29
N LEU A 56 15.48 -6.09 5.96
CA LEU A 56 14.26 -6.83 6.29
C LEU A 56 13.96 -6.84 7.80
N ASN A 57 14.99 -6.89 8.64
CA ASN A 57 14.87 -6.83 10.09
C ASN A 57 14.33 -5.50 10.61
N GLU A 58 14.39 -4.42 9.83
CA GLU A 58 13.86 -3.11 10.23
C GLU A 58 12.33 -3.03 10.11
N VAL A 59 11.69 -4.02 9.47
CA VAL A 59 10.22 -4.08 9.37
C VAL A 59 9.62 -4.44 10.72
N ILE A 60 9.05 -3.43 11.40
CA ILE A 60 8.42 -3.56 12.73
C ILE A 60 6.89 -3.50 12.71
N LEU A 61 6.28 -3.00 11.63
CA LEU A 61 4.84 -2.82 11.52
C LEU A 61 4.12 -4.19 11.43
N PRO A 62 2.87 -4.29 11.89
CA PRO A 62 2.07 -5.48 11.64
C PRO A 62 1.89 -5.76 10.14
N PHE A 63 2.04 -7.00 9.70
CA PHE A 63 1.87 -7.35 8.29
C PHE A 63 1.33 -8.77 8.06
N PHE A 64 0.74 -8.96 6.88
CA PHE A 64 0.29 -10.24 6.38
C PHE A 64 0.88 -10.51 5.00
N VAL A 65 1.68 -11.56 4.88
CA VAL A 65 2.21 -12.04 3.59
C VAL A 65 1.31 -13.13 3.05
N LEU A 66 0.90 -12.99 1.79
CA LEU A 66 0.12 -13.93 1.02
C LEU A 66 0.95 -14.32 -0.19
N HIS A 67 1.17 -15.61 -0.40
CA HIS A 67 2.00 -16.05 -1.53
C HIS A 67 1.51 -17.38 -2.11
N GLY A 68 1.48 -17.51 -3.44
CA GLY A 68 1.17 -18.77 -4.10
C GLY A 68 2.36 -19.72 -4.04
N GLU A 69 2.20 -20.94 -3.53
CA GLU A 69 3.33 -21.86 -3.38
C GLU A 69 3.94 -22.30 -4.73
N ALA A 70 3.16 -22.23 -5.81
CA ALA A 70 3.60 -22.52 -7.17
C ALA A 70 3.90 -21.25 -7.99
N ASP A 71 4.11 -20.09 -7.34
CA ASP A 71 4.53 -18.87 -8.00
C ASP A 71 5.97 -19.01 -8.53
N ILE A 72 6.13 -18.85 -9.85
CA ILE A 72 7.43 -18.86 -10.54
C ILE A 72 7.87 -17.47 -11.01
N VAL A 73 7.03 -16.45 -10.80
CA VAL A 73 7.30 -15.04 -11.11
C VAL A 73 8.04 -14.40 -9.95
N THR A 74 7.60 -14.67 -8.72
CA THR A 74 8.32 -14.33 -7.49
C THR A 74 8.49 -15.57 -6.64
N ASP A 75 9.71 -15.84 -6.20
CA ASP A 75 10.02 -17.04 -5.41
C ASP A 75 9.41 -16.92 -3.98
N PRO A 76 8.60 -17.90 -3.54
CA PRO A 76 8.05 -17.95 -2.19
C PRO A 76 9.10 -17.84 -1.07
N GLU A 77 10.34 -18.27 -1.31
CA GLU A 77 11.44 -18.14 -0.34
C GLU A 77 11.74 -16.69 0.03
N VAL A 78 11.51 -15.74 -0.87
CA VAL A 78 11.67 -14.30 -0.57
C VAL A 78 10.64 -13.84 0.46
N SER A 79 9.41 -14.35 0.34
CA SER A 79 8.34 -14.07 1.31
C SER A 79 8.60 -14.73 2.66
N LYS A 80 9.13 -15.95 2.67
CA LYS A 80 9.59 -16.62 3.90
C LYS A 80 10.73 -15.82 4.56
N ALA A 81 11.70 -15.36 3.79
CA ALA A 81 12.80 -14.55 4.31
C ALA A 81 12.32 -13.24 4.97
N LEU A 82 11.35 -12.54 4.38
CA LEU A 82 10.72 -11.37 5.02
C LEU A 82 10.04 -11.77 6.34
N TYR A 83 9.23 -12.84 6.32
CA TYR A 83 8.54 -13.31 7.52
C TYR A 83 9.51 -13.67 8.65
N GLU A 84 10.61 -14.36 8.34
CA GLU A 84 11.59 -14.78 9.33
C GLU A 84 12.39 -13.61 9.89
N LYS A 85 12.96 -12.78 9.01
CA LYS A 85 13.92 -11.74 9.40
C LYS A 85 13.28 -10.50 10.01
N ALA A 86 12.03 -10.17 9.68
CA ALA A 86 11.37 -8.96 10.16
C ALA A 86 11.26 -8.92 11.69
N SER A 87 11.49 -7.76 12.30
CA SER A 87 11.36 -7.56 13.76
C SER A 87 9.92 -7.40 14.24
N SER A 88 8.95 -7.33 13.32
CA SER A 88 7.52 -7.22 13.62
C SER A 88 7.06 -8.31 14.58
N LYS A 89 6.33 -7.89 15.62
CA LYS A 89 5.73 -8.79 16.62
C LYS A 89 4.41 -9.37 16.15
N ASP A 90 3.78 -8.72 15.18
CA ASP A 90 2.49 -9.11 14.64
C ASP A 90 2.62 -9.36 13.13
N LYS A 91 3.16 -10.51 12.79
CA LYS A 91 3.39 -10.93 11.41
C LYS A 91 2.72 -12.26 11.15
N THR A 92 2.09 -12.37 9.99
CA THR A 92 1.45 -13.60 9.51
C THR A 92 1.95 -13.89 8.10
N ILE A 93 2.15 -15.15 7.77
CA ILE A 93 2.39 -15.61 6.40
C ILE A 93 1.43 -16.75 6.07
N LYS A 94 0.85 -16.73 4.88
CA LYS A 94 0.06 -17.83 4.33
C LYS A 94 0.54 -18.15 2.93
N LEU A 95 1.00 -19.39 2.75
CA LEU A 95 1.35 -19.96 1.46
C LEU A 95 0.14 -20.77 0.96
N TYR A 96 -0.29 -20.52 -0.27
CA TYR A 96 -1.44 -21.19 -0.86
C TYR A 96 -0.98 -22.31 -1.81
N PRO A 97 -1.19 -23.58 -1.45
CA PRO A 97 -0.70 -24.70 -2.24
C PRO A 97 -1.22 -24.69 -3.68
N GLY A 98 -0.30 -24.79 -4.63
CA GLY A 98 -0.61 -24.84 -6.07
C GLY A 98 -1.16 -23.54 -6.68
N MET A 99 -1.34 -22.47 -5.91
CA MET A 99 -1.67 -21.15 -6.46
C MET A 99 -0.41 -20.46 -7.03
N TRP A 100 -0.60 -19.62 -8.03
CA TRP A 100 0.44 -18.89 -8.75
C TRP A 100 0.53 -17.43 -8.25
N HIS A 101 1.15 -16.55 -9.04
CA HIS A 101 1.42 -15.15 -8.68
C HIS A 101 0.16 -14.30 -8.45
N GLY A 102 -0.83 -14.43 -9.34
CA GLY A 102 -2.02 -13.58 -9.37
C GLY A 102 -3.09 -13.94 -8.34
N LEU A 103 -2.76 -14.00 -7.05
CA LEU A 103 -3.69 -14.49 -6.01
C LEU A 103 -5.07 -13.80 -5.98
N THR A 104 -5.15 -12.52 -6.32
CA THR A 104 -6.39 -11.73 -6.21
C THR A 104 -7.18 -11.61 -7.52
N SER A 105 -6.63 -12.06 -8.65
CA SER A 105 -7.21 -11.82 -9.98
C SER A 105 -6.82 -12.81 -11.08
N GLY A 106 -5.89 -13.72 -10.81
CA GLY A 106 -5.35 -14.69 -11.76
C GLY A 106 -5.58 -16.15 -11.39
N GLU A 107 -6.07 -16.44 -10.20
CA GLU A 107 -6.51 -17.78 -9.77
C GLU A 107 -7.98 -18.04 -10.17
N PRO A 108 -8.48 -19.29 -10.10
CA PRO A 108 -9.93 -19.58 -10.14
C PRO A 108 -10.71 -18.77 -9.11
N ASP A 109 -12.01 -18.52 -9.36
CA ASP A 109 -12.83 -17.65 -8.50
C ASP A 109 -12.88 -18.14 -7.05
N GLU A 110 -12.98 -19.45 -6.84
CA GLU A 110 -13.03 -20.04 -5.50
C GLU A 110 -11.74 -19.77 -4.71
N ASN A 111 -10.59 -19.81 -5.40
CA ASN A 111 -9.29 -19.51 -4.80
C ASN A 111 -9.18 -18.02 -4.44
N ILE A 112 -9.65 -17.13 -5.32
CA ILE A 112 -9.66 -15.69 -5.07
C ILE A 112 -10.55 -15.35 -3.87
N GLU A 113 -11.73 -15.96 -3.76
CA GLU A 113 -12.64 -15.77 -2.63
C GLU A 113 -11.97 -16.16 -1.30
N ILE A 114 -11.22 -17.28 -1.26
CA ILE A 114 -10.45 -17.69 -0.09
C ILE A 114 -9.42 -16.62 0.29
N VAL A 115 -8.65 -16.12 -0.69
CA VAL A 115 -7.63 -15.09 -0.45
C VAL A 115 -8.25 -13.82 0.13
N PHE A 116 -9.37 -13.33 -0.41
CA PHE A 116 -10.05 -12.15 0.11
C PHE A 116 -10.69 -12.38 1.49
N ALA A 117 -11.22 -13.57 1.76
CA ALA A 117 -11.73 -13.93 3.08
C ALA A 117 -10.63 -13.90 4.14
N ASP A 118 -9.44 -14.43 3.81
CA ASP A 118 -8.28 -14.38 4.71
C ASP A 118 -7.81 -12.94 4.97
N ILE A 119 -7.71 -12.10 3.92
CA ILE A 119 -7.36 -10.68 4.05
C ILE A 119 -8.32 -9.98 5.00
N THR A 120 -9.62 -10.13 4.75
CA THR A 120 -10.67 -9.46 5.54
C THR A 120 -10.64 -9.94 6.98
N ALA A 121 -10.55 -11.25 7.22
CA ALA A 121 -10.46 -11.81 8.57
C ALA A 121 -9.20 -11.35 9.32
N TRP A 122 -8.07 -11.15 8.62
CA TRP A 122 -6.85 -10.61 9.22
C TRP A 122 -7.00 -9.13 9.61
N LEU A 123 -7.64 -8.34 8.76
CA LEU A 123 -7.92 -6.93 9.02
C LEU A 123 -8.94 -6.74 10.16
N ASP A 124 -10.04 -7.47 10.16
CA ASP A 124 -11.10 -7.36 11.18
C ASP A 124 -10.57 -7.57 12.60
N LYS A 125 -9.66 -8.54 12.77
CA LYS A 125 -8.98 -8.81 14.06
C LYS A 125 -8.22 -7.61 14.60
N ARG A 126 -7.82 -6.66 13.75
CA ARG A 126 -7.02 -5.47 14.08
C ARG A 126 -7.82 -4.18 14.06
N CYS A 127 -8.98 -4.18 13.40
CA CYS A 127 -9.91 -3.06 13.42
C CYS A 127 -10.76 -3.01 14.70
N ASN A 128 -10.93 -4.14 15.40
CA ASN A 128 -11.76 -4.25 16.61
C ASN A 128 -11.19 -3.53 17.87
N ALA A 129 -10.05 -2.83 17.76
CA ALA A 129 -9.46 -2.05 18.86
C ALA A 129 -10.19 -0.72 19.13
N VAL A 130 -11.13 -0.31 18.27
CA VAL A 130 -12.05 0.79 18.56
C VAL A 130 -13.47 0.28 18.42
N THR A 131 -14.05 -0.14 19.55
CA THR A 131 -15.50 -0.35 19.60
C THR A 131 -16.18 1.03 19.54
N PHE A 132 -17.30 1.13 18.83
CA PHE A 132 -18.10 2.36 18.78
C PHE A 132 -18.48 2.84 20.19
N GLU A 133 -18.65 1.89 21.11
CA GLU A 133 -18.77 2.09 22.56
C GLU A 133 -17.63 2.91 23.17
N GLN A 134 -16.37 2.71 22.76
CA GLN A 134 -15.22 3.47 23.25
C GLN A 134 -15.16 4.90 22.68
N ILE A 135 -15.70 5.13 21.48
CA ILE A 135 -15.86 6.46 20.88
C ILE A 135 -16.97 7.24 21.59
N LEU A 136 -18.01 6.54 22.06
CA LEU A 136 -19.18 7.13 22.73
C LEU A 136 -19.04 7.25 24.25
N ARG A 137 -17.94 6.80 24.87
CA ARG A 137 -17.73 7.05 26.30
C ARG A 137 -17.61 8.55 26.54
N PRO A 138 -18.54 9.17 27.30
CA PRO A 138 -18.33 10.53 27.76
C PRO A 138 -17.06 10.55 28.60
N SER A 139 -16.18 11.52 28.35
CA SER A 139 -15.05 11.80 29.23
C SER A 139 -15.58 12.31 30.56
N ASN A 140 -15.95 11.41 31.48
CA ASN A 140 -16.24 11.74 32.87
C ASN A 140 -14.95 11.99 33.68
N GLN A 141 -13.95 12.65 33.08
CA GLN A 141 -12.91 13.32 33.85
C GLN A 141 -13.42 14.72 34.12
N GLY A 142 -13.99 14.88 35.32
CA GLY A 142 -14.45 16.16 35.82
C GLY A 142 -13.34 17.19 35.71
N PHE A 143 -13.70 18.35 35.16
CA PHE A 143 -12.95 19.57 35.39
C PHE A 143 -13.00 19.84 36.89
N GLU A 144 -11.90 19.54 37.59
CA GLU A 144 -11.65 20.09 38.92
C GLU A 144 -11.72 21.62 38.80
N LYS A 145 -12.67 22.21 39.53
CA LYS A 145 -12.86 23.66 39.63
C LYS A 145 -11.57 24.28 40.13
N PHE A 146 -10.93 25.13 39.32
CA PHE A 146 -10.03 26.14 39.83
C PHE A 146 -10.84 27.38 40.20
N ASP A 147 -10.77 27.75 41.48
CA ASP A 147 -11.48 28.86 42.07
C ASP A 147 -11.11 30.22 41.47
N ASN A 148 -12.14 31.07 41.41
CA ASN A 148 -12.18 32.52 41.22
C ASN A 148 -10.84 33.27 41.13
N VAL A 149 -10.56 33.83 39.95
CA VAL A 149 -9.89 35.13 39.85
C VAL A 149 -10.73 36.04 38.95
N MET A 150 -11.18 37.13 39.56
CA MET A 150 -11.95 38.21 38.96
C MET A 150 -11.08 38.98 37.94
N VAL A 151 -11.54 39.17 36.70
CA VAL A 151 -11.11 40.30 35.86
C VAL A 151 -12.29 40.81 35.01
N THR A 152 -12.41 42.14 35.01
CA THR A 152 -13.51 43.00 34.60
C THR A 152 -13.70 43.13 33.08
N MET A 153 -14.92 43.57 32.72
CA MET A 153 -15.52 43.75 31.39
C MET A 153 -14.72 44.57 30.35
N ALA A 154 -14.89 44.20 29.07
CA ALA A 154 -14.95 45.16 27.97
C ALA A 154 -15.81 44.59 26.83
N ALA A 155 -16.96 45.24 26.59
CA ALA A 155 -17.80 45.02 25.42
C ALA A 155 -17.19 45.73 24.20
N THR A 156 -17.13 45.06 23.04
CA THR A 156 -17.16 45.72 21.73
C THR A 156 -17.73 44.77 20.66
N SER A 157 -18.30 45.40 19.66
CA SER A 157 -19.35 44.92 18.76
C SER A 157 -18.86 44.25 17.48
N GLY A 158 -19.71 43.40 16.91
CA GLY A 158 -20.09 43.47 15.50
C GLY A 158 -19.26 42.73 14.43
N ARG A 159 -20.02 41.97 13.63
CA ARG A 159 -19.98 41.81 12.16
C ARG A 159 -19.47 40.49 11.53
N THR A 160 -20.47 39.78 10.99
CA THR A 160 -20.61 39.17 9.64
C THR A 160 -19.85 37.91 9.23
N GLN A 161 -20.65 36.91 8.83
CA GLN A 161 -20.32 35.72 8.05
C GLN A 161 -19.70 36.05 6.68
N SER A 162 -18.81 35.18 6.19
CA SER A 162 -18.82 34.77 4.78
C SER A 162 -18.18 33.38 4.61
N ASN A 163 -18.80 32.59 3.72
CA ASN A 163 -18.43 31.22 3.35
C ASN A 163 -17.16 31.20 2.48
N GLY A 164 -16.22 30.30 2.78
CA GLY A 164 -15.03 30.04 1.97
C GLY A 164 -14.99 28.62 1.44
N THR A 165 -15.13 28.47 0.11
CA THR A 165 -14.97 27.23 -0.66
C THR A 165 -13.47 27.03 -0.94
N TYR A 166 -12.88 25.90 -0.53
CA TYR A 166 -11.47 25.61 -0.80
C TYR A 166 -11.29 24.94 -2.17
N LEU A 167 -10.86 25.72 -3.16
CA LEU A 167 -10.22 25.23 -4.38
C LEU A 167 -8.71 25.46 -4.27
N CYS A 168 -7.91 24.41 -4.06
CA CYS A 168 -6.45 24.48 -4.10
C CYS A 168 -5.88 23.75 -5.32
N GLY A 169 -5.81 24.47 -6.43
CA GLY A 169 -4.92 24.15 -7.55
C GLY A 169 -3.95 25.30 -7.75
N LEU A 170 -2.67 25.12 -7.42
CA LEU A 170 -1.61 26.02 -7.89
C LEU A 170 -0.34 25.24 -8.29
N LYS A 171 -0.12 25.29 -9.60
CA LYS A 171 1.11 24.96 -10.32
C LYS A 171 2.23 25.89 -9.85
N ARG A 172 3.43 25.34 -9.62
CA ARG A 172 4.66 26.13 -9.44
C ARG A 172 5.23 26.58 -10.81
N PRO A 173 5.79 27.80 -10.94
CA PRO A 173 6.51 28.22 -12.14
C PRO A 173 7.95 27.69 -12.10
N ARG A 174 8.40 27.12 -13.23
CA ARG A 174 9.79 26.72 -13.44
C ARG A 174 10.50 27.79 -14.26
N THR A 175 11.48 28.44 -13.64
CA THR A 175 12.36 29.42 -14.28
C THR A 175 13.23 28.75 -15.35
N GLN A 176 13.31 29.42 -16.49
CA GLN A 176 14.05 29.04 -17.68
C GLN A 176 15.49 29.57 -17.56
N ARG A 177 16.51 28.73 -17.75
CA ARG A 177 17.83 29.16 -18.22
C ARG A 177 18.28 28.21 -19.34
N ARG A 178 18.62 28.82 -20.48
CA ARG A 178 19.10 28.20 -21.72
C ARG A 178 20.64 28.29 -21.83
N SER A 179 21.15 27.51 -22.79
CA SER A 179 22.48 27.49 -23.45
C SER A 179 23.59 26.70 -22.75
N ALA A 180 24.53 26.07 -23.47
CA ALA A 180 24.65 25.57 -24.84
C ALA A 180 26.00 24.81 -24.93
N MET A 181 26.01 23.65 -25.60
CA MET A 181 27.04 22.95 -26.39
C MET A 181 26.83 21.45 -26.28
#